data_AF-A0AAJ5W9D1-F1
#
_entry.id   AF-A0AAJ5W9D1-F1
#
_cell.length_a   1.000
_cell.length_b   1.000
_cell.length_c   1.000
_cell.angle_alpha   90.00
_cell.angle_beta   90.00
_cell.angle_gamma   90.00
#
_symmetry.space_group_name_H-M   'P 1'
#
loop_
_entity.id
_entity.type
_entity.pdbx_description
1 polymer ?
#
loop_
_entity_poly.entity_id
_entity_poly.type
_entity_poly.pdbx_seq_one_letter_code
_entity_poly.pdbx_strand_id
1 'polypeptide(L)'
;MSVIQNYKINFFKRDILNRIYFGMNSSSNLLDQFITDDQKIEDVIETLEALIALKNGEISKMDYSSQSLVTIVANANNAAIYDRPDYTSNSPQFSISTQDLIIIVEAWKDYIVKNYEK
;
A
#
# COMPACT_ATOMS: atom_id res chain seq x y z
N MET A 1 -3.98 -14.09 14.64
CA MET A 1 -4.86 -13.74 13.50
C MET A 1 -3.99 -13.05 12.47
N SER A 2 -4.04 -13.41 11.18
CA SER A 2 -3.09 -12.87 10.20
C SER A 2 -3.42 -11.41 9.85
N VAL A 3 -2.42 -10.62 9.48
CA VAL A 3 -2.59 -9.21 9.05
C VAL A 3 -3.65 -9.10 7.94
N ILE A 4 -3.58 -9.97 6.94
CA ILE A 4 -4.55 -10.07 5.84
C ILE A 4 -5.98 -10.23 6.36
N GLN A 5 -6.21 -11.06 7.38
CA GLN A 5 -7.54 -11.23 7.98
C GLN A 5 -7.98 -10.00 8.79
N ASN A 6 -7.06 -9.39 9.55
CA ASN A 6 -7.37 -8.23 10.39
C ASN A 6 -7.87 -7.04 9.56
N TYR A 7 -7.24 -6.81 8.40
CA TYR A 7 -7.60 -5.72 7.48
C TYR A 7 -8.56 -6.16 6.37
N LYS A 8 -9.11 -7.38 6.44
CA LYS A 8 -10.06 -7.95 5.46
C LYS A 8 -9.57 -7.86 4.01
N ILE A 9 -8.27 -8.07 3.81
CA ILE A 9 -7.57 -7.92 2.53
C ILE A 9 -8.00 -9.02 1.56
N ASN A 10 -8.47 -8.63 0.38
CA ASN A 10 -8.82 -9.52 -0.73
C ASN A 10 -8.25 -8.98 -2.04
N PHE A 11 -7.31 -9.72 -2.63
CA PHE A 11 -6.78 -9.41 -3.95
C PHE A 11 -7.65 -9.98 -5.06
N PHE A 12 -7.78 -9.26 -6.16
CA PHE A 12 -8.58 -9.68 -7.30
C PHE A 12 -7.96 -9.26 -8.62
N LYS A 13 -8.41 -9.94 -9.68
CA LYS A 13 -8.16 -9.57 -11.07
C LYS A 13 -9.49 -9.37 -11.79
N ARG A 14 -9.57 -8.37 -12.65
CA ARG A 14 -10.75 -8.09 -13.49
C ARG A 14 -10.31 -7.90 -14.92
N ASP A 15 -11.09 -8.46 -15.84
CA ASP A 15 -10.98 -8.15 -17.25
C ASP A 15 -11.97 -7.02 -17.57
N ILE A 16 -11.44 -5.89 -18.04
CA ILE A 16 -12.23 -4.74 -18.46
C ILE A 16 -11.72 -4.31 -19.84
N LEU A 17 -12.60 -4.35 -20.85
CA LEU A 17 -12.26 -3.97 -22.22
C LEU A 17 -11.02 -4.71 -22.76
N ASN A 18 -10.91 -6.02 -22.49
CA ASN A 18 -9.77 -6.89 -22.86
C ASN A 18 -8.43 -6.45 -22.23
N ARG A 19 -8.48 -5.77 -21.09
CA ARG A 19 -7.32 -5.42 -20.29
C ARG A 19 -7.48 -6.03 -18.90
N ILE A 20 -6.43 -6.69 -18.44
CA ILE A 20 -6.38 -7.26 -17.11
C ILE A 20 -5.98 -6.15 -16.14
N TYR A 21 -6.81 -5.95 -15.12
CA TYR A 21 -6.56 -5.06 -13.99
C TYR A 21 -6.45 -5.89 -12.73
N PHE A 22 -5.44 -5.60 -11.93
CA PHE A 22 -5.29 -6.15 -10.59
C PHE A 22 -5.78 -5.14 -9.57
N GLY A 23 -6.32 -5.61 -8.47
CA GLY A 23 -6.77 -4.74 -7.39
C GLY A 23 -6.81 -5.44 -6.04
N MET A 24 -7.10 -4.65 -5.03
CA MET A 24 -7.23 -5.05 -3.64
C MET A 24 -8.48 -4.40 -3.06
N ASN A 25 -9.20 -5.14 -2.21
CA ASN A 25 -10.20 -4.58 -1.31
C ASN A 25 -9.78 -4.85 0.14
N SER A 26 -10.09 -3.94 1.05
CA SER A 26 -9.78 -4.06 2.47
C SER A 26 -10.85 -3.41 3.35
N SER A 27 -10.56 -3.26 4.64
CA SER A 27 -11.35 -2.42 5.54
C SER A 27 -11.21 -0.91 5.28
N SER A 28 -10.30 -0.48 4.38
CA SER A 28 -10.06 0.93 4.07
C SER A 28 -9.87 1.16 2.57
N ASN A 29 -10.79 1.91 1.95
CA ASN A 29 -10.70 2.27 0.54
C ASN A 29 -9.44 3.09 0.21
N LEU A 30 -8.90 3.85 1.16
CA LEU A 30 -7.66 4.62 0.95
C LEU A 30 -6.45 3.69 0.90
N LEU A 31 -6.44 2.65 1.73
CA LEU A 31 -5.40 1.62 1.66
C LEU A 31 -5.49 0.86 0.32
N ASP A 32 -6.72 0.56 -0.13
CA ASP A 32 -6.96 -0.08 -1.42
C ASP A 32 -6.41 0.74 -2.58
N GLN A 33 -6.72 2.04 -2.61
CA GLN A 33 -6.20 2.97 -3.62
C GLN A 33 -4.67 3.07 -3.57
N PHE A 34 -4.11 3.31 -2.40
CA PHE A 34 -2.66 3.45 -2.23
C PHE A 34 -1.90 2.23 -2.78
N ILE A 35 -2.32 1.02 -2.41
CA ILE A 35 -1.65 -0.22 -2.82
C ILE A 35 -1.83 -0.50 -4.31
N THR A 36 -2.99 -0.15 -4.89
CA THR A 36 -3.32 -0.51 -6.28
C THR A 36 -2.94 0.54 -7.32
N ASP A 37 -2.55 1.73 -6.88
CA ASP A 37 -1.97 2.76 -7.75
C ASP A 37 -0.60 2.31 -8.30
N ASP A 38 0.16 1.56 -7.49
CA ASP A 38 1.42 0.94 -7.90
C ASP A 38 1.13 -0.38 -8.64
N GLN A 39 0.92 -0.27 -9.96
CA GLN A 39 0.64 -1.42 -10.83
C GLN A 39 1.89 -2.06 -11.43
N LYS A 40 3.03 -1.36 -11.43
CA LYS A 40 4.30 -1.92 -11.87
C LYS A 40 5.01 -2.58 -10.71
N ILE A 41 5.62 -3.72 -10.97
CA ILE A 41 6.31 -4.47 -9.93
C ILE A 41 7.48 -3.68 -9.35
N GLU A 42 8.14 -2.85 -10.17
CA GLU A 42 9.25 -1.99 -9.74
C GLU A 42 8.78 -0.96 -8.70
N ASP A 43 7.64 -0.33 -8.92
CA ASP A 43 7.07 0.67 -8.01
C ASP A 43 6.70 0.01 -6.66
N VAL A 44 6.11 -1.20 -6.70
CA VAL A 44 5.77 -1.97 -5.50
C VAL A 44 7.03 -2.38 -4.72
N ILE A 45 8.11 -2.76 -5.42
CA ILE A 45 9.40 -3.10 -4.79
C ILE A 45 10.00 -1.87 -4.13
N GLU A 46 10.02 -0.72 -4.79
CA GLU A 46 10.54 0.53 -4.24
C GLU A 46 9.79 0.94 -2.96
N THR A 47 8.45 0.87 -2.98
CA THR A 47 7.62 1.12 -1.80
C THR A 47 7.95 0.14 -0.66
N LEU A 48 8.14 -1.15 -0.96
CA LEU A 48 8.49 -2.16 0.05
C LEU A 48 9.87 -1.90 0.66
N GLU A 49 10.87 -1.60 -0.17
CA GLU A 49 12.24 -1.29 0.28
C GLU A 49 12.27 -0.05 1.15
N ALA A 50 11.55 1.01 0.79
CA ALA A 50 11.43 2.23 1.59
C ALA A 50 10.81 1.94 2.98
N LEU A 51 9.77 1.11 3.05
CA LEU A 51 9.14 0.72 4.31
C LEU A 51 10.07 -0.14 5.18
N ILE A 52 10.86 -1.03 4.57
CA ILE A 52 11.86 -1.85 5.30
C ILE A 52 12.98 -0.94 5.84
N ALA A 53 13.51 -0.03 5.03
CA ALA A 53 14.53 0.94 5.46
C ALA A 53 14.02 1.80 6.63
N LEU A 54 12.76 2.24 6.57
CA LEU A 54 12.09 2.95 7.66
C LEU A 54 11.98 2.09 8.93
N LYS A 55 11.64 0.80 8.77
CA LYS A 55 11.51 -0.13 9.90
C LYS A 55 12.86 -0.43 10.57
N ASN A 56 13.92 -0.51 9.78
CA ASN A 56 15.29 -0.70 10.24
C ASN A 56 15.92 0.57 10.84
N GLY A 57 15.27 1.73 10.67
CA GLY A 57 15.77 3.02 11.14
C GLY A 57 16.84 3.64 10.25
N GLU A 58 16.98 3.17 9.01
CA GLU A 58 17.88 3.75 7.99
C GLU A 58 17.36 5.11 7.51
N ILE A 59 16.03 5.24 7.47
CA ILE A 59 15.33 6.51 7.27
C ILE A 59 14.33 6.74 8.41
N SER A 60 14.11 8.01 8.79
CA SER A 60 13.27 8.36 9.94
C SER A 60 11.80 8.61 9.59
N LYS A 61 11.53 9.02 8.35
CA LYS A 61 10.21 9.36 7.83
C LYS A 61 10.11 8.99 6.35
N MET A 62 8.96 8.44 5.97
CA MET A 62 8.51 8.32 4.59
C MET A 62 7.31 9.25 4.39
N ASP A 63 7.28 9.93 3.26
CA ASP A 63 6.22 10.86 2.86
C ASP A 63 6.03 10.72 1.35
N TYR A 64 4.97 10.02 0.96
CA TYR A 64 4.75 9.62 -0.43
C TYR A 64 3.29 9.80 -0.80
N SER A 65 3.05 10.36 -1.98
CA SER A 65 1.71 10.53 -2.54
C SER A 65 1.56 9.65 -3.77
N SER A 66 0.52 8.83 -3.78
CA SER A 66 0.18 7.94 -4.88
C SER A 66 -0.42 8.71 -6.07
N GLN A 67 -0.65 8.02 -7.18
CA GLN A 67 -1.25 8.61 -8.39
C GLN A 67 -2.69 9.11 -8.15
N SER A 68 -3.45 8.43 -7.29
CA SER A 68 -4.78 8.85 -6.84
C SER A 68 -4.74 9.96 -5.79
N LEU A 69 -3.58 10.57 -5.54
CA LEU A 69 -3.35 11.63 -4.57
C LEU A 69 -3.59 11.20 -3.11
N VAL A 70 -3.57 9.90 -2.83
CA VAL A 70 -3.58 9.36 -1.48
C VAL A 70 -2.16 9.46 -0.91
N THR A 71 -2.02 10.05 0.27
CA THR A 71 -0.70 10.30 0.86
C THR A 71 -0.46 9.40 2.05
N ILE A 72 0.68 8.72 2.06
CA ILE A 72 1.19 8.00 3.22
C ILE A 72 2.31 8.78 3.88
N VAL A 73 2.17 8.93 5.19
CA VAL A 73 3.21 9.43 6.08
C VAL A 73 3.53 8.36 7.10
N ALA A 74 4.73 7.81 7.04
CA ALA A 74 5.13 6.71 7.90
C ALA A 74 6.40 7.03 8.71
N ASN A 75 6.47 6.45 9.90
CA ASN A 75 7.69 6.26 10.69
C ASN A 75 7.88 4.76 10.99
N ALA A 76 8.92 4.37 11.73
CA ALA A 76 9.22 2.96 12.01
C ALA A 76 8.08 2.15 12.67
N ASN A 77 7.08 2.82 13.25
CA ASN A 77 6.02 2.20 14.04
C ASN A 77 4.64 2.32 13.41
N ASN A 78 4.31 3.46 12.80
CA ASN A 78 2.99 3.74 12.27
C ASN A 78 3.07 4.39 10.88
N ALA A 79 2.13 4.03 10.02
CA ALA A 79 1.82 4.69 8.76
C ALA A 79 0.42 5.31 8.84
N ALA A 80 0.35 6.59 8.53
CA ALA A 80 -0.86 7.39 8.48
C ALA A 80 -1.21 7.64 7.01
N ILE A 81 -2.46 7.39 6.63
CA ILE A 81 -2.96 7.56 5.27
C ILE A 81 -3.94 8.74 5.24
N TYR A 82 -3.72 9.64 4.29
CA TYR A 82 -4.51 10.83 4.05
C TYR A 82 -5.14 10.78 2.66
N ASP A 83 -6.34 11.33 2.52
CA ASP A 83 -7.07 11.41 1.25
C ASP A 83 -6.54 12.48 0.28
N ARG A 84 -5.45 13.18 0.66
CA ARG A 84 -4.87 14.28 -0.12
C ARG A 84 -3.40 14.60 0.26
N PRO A 85 -2.63 15.24 -0.63
CA PRO A 85 -1.23 15.62 -0.39
C PRO A 85 -1.01 16.79 0.56
N ASP A 86 -1.96 17.72 0.69
CA ASP A 86 -1.90 18.86 1.60
C ASP A 86 -2.36 18.48 3.03
N TYR A 87 -1.88 17.34 3.52
CA TYR A 87 -2.36 16.70 4.74
C TYR A 87 -2.01 17.42 6.04
N THR A 88 -1.17 18.46 6.02
CA THR A 88 -0.61 19.12 7.22
C THR A 88 -1.65 19.72 8.17
N SER A 89 -2.86 20.01 7.66
CA SER A 89 -3.99 20.53 8.43
C SER A 89 -5.06 19.49 8.73
N ASN A 90 -4.87 18.25 8.27
CA ASN A 90 -5.88 17.19 8.32
C ASN A 90 -5.48 16.09 9.31
N SER A 91 -6.49 15.47 9.92
CA SER A 91 -6.29 14.22 10.67
C SER A 91 -6.20 13.05 9.70
N PRO A 92 -5.40 12.02 10.00
CA PRO A 92 -5.34 10.83 9.15
C PRO A 92 -6.68 10.11 9.13
N GLN A 93 -7.10 9.71 7.94
CA GLN A 93 -8.35 8.99 7.70
C GLN A 93 -8.19 7.49 7.95
N PHE A 94 -6.95 6.99 7.88
CA PHE A 94 -6.62 5.63 8.24
C PHE A 94 -5.22 5.57 8.82
N SER A 95 -5.01 4.69 9.80
CA SER A 95 -3.70 4.43 10.40
C SER A 95 -3.49 2.94 10.51
N ILE A 96 -2.27 2.51 10.26
CA ILE A 96 -1.85 1.11 10.28
C ILE A 96 -0.43 1.03 10.84
N SER A 97 -0.08 -0.06 11.51
CA SER A 97 1.31 -0.25 11.90
C SER A 97 2.19 -0.41 10.66
N THR A 98 3.40 0.14 10.69
CA THR A 98 4.34 0.03 9.55
C THR A 98 4.63 -1.43 9.23
N GLN A 99 4.70 -2.29 10.26
CA GLN A 99 4.90 -3.72 10.08
C GLN A 99 3.75 -4.40 9.33
N ASP A 100 2.50 -4.04 9.64
CA ASP A 100 1.34 -4.58 8.93
C ASP A 100 1.31 -4.08 7.48
N LEU A 101 1.67 -2.81 7.25
CA LEU A 101 1.75 -2.26 5.90
C LEU A 101 2.81 -2.99 5.06
N ILE A 102 3.99 -3.28 5.61
CA ILE A 102 5.03 -4.10 4.96
C ILE A 102 4.44 -5.46 4.52
N ILE A 103 3.74 -6.15 5.43
CA ILE A 103 3.14 -7.46 5.14
C ILE A 103 2.10 -7.36 4.02
N ILE A 104 1.32 -6.29 3.96
CA ILE A 104 0.31 -6.07 2.92
C ILE A 104 0.97 -5.78 1.57
N VAL A 105 1.98 -4.90 1.53
CA VAL A 105 2.73 -4.56 0.31
C VAL A 105 3.47 -5.78 -0.22
N GLU A 106 4.08 -6.59 0.66
CA GLU A 106 4.72 -7.84 0.29
C GLU A 106 3.73 -8.85 -0.30
N ALA A 107 2.56 -9.01 0.32
CA ALA A 107 1.50 -9.87 -0.21
C ALA A 107 0.95 -9.38 -1.56
N TRP A 108 0.90 -8.07 -1.77
CA TRP A 108 0.53 -7.46 -3.05
C TRP A 108 1.57 -7.74 -4.14
N LYS A 109 2.85 -7.54 -3.83
CA LYS A 109 3.98 -7.90 -4.70
C LYS A 109 3.87 -9.36 -5.17
N ASP A 110 3.70 -10.29 -4.24
CA ASP A 110 3.59 -11.72 -4.54
C ASP A 110 2.35 -12.03 -5.40
N TYR A 111 1.24 -11.32 -5.18
CA TYR A 111 0.04 -11.44 -5.99
C TYR A 111 0.28 -10.99 -7.44
N ILE A 112 0.94 -9.84 -7.64
CA ILE A 112 1.30 -9.33 -8.98
C ILE A 112 2.21 -10.33 -9.69
N VAL A 113 3.34 -10.72 -9.08
CA VAL A 113 4.32 -11.65 -9.68
C VAL A 113 3.64 -12.94 -10.14
N LYS A 114 2.83 -13.56 -9.28
CA LYS A 114 2.14 -14.81 -9.59
C LYS A 114 1.15 -14.71 -10.76
N ASN A 115 0.59 -13.53 -11.01
CA ASN A 115 -0.45 -13.34 -12.02
C ASN A 115 0.04 -12.64 -13.30
N TYR A 116 1.23 -12.04 -13.30
CA TYR A 116 1.88 -11.50 -14.50
C TYR A 116 2.68 -12.55 -15.29
N GLU A 117 3.12 -13.64 -14.65
CA GLU A 117 3.86 -14.74 -15.29
C GLU A 117 2.97 -15.76 -16.06
N LYS A 118 1.72 -15.43 -16.39
CA LYS A 118 0.79 -16.31 -17.13
C LYS A 118 0.08 -15.59 -18.27
#